data_AF-A0A3D1KG01-F1
#
_entry.id   AF-A0A3D1KG01-F1
#
_cell.length_a   1.000
_cell.length_b   1.000
_cell.length_c   1.000
_cell.angle_alpha   90.00
_cell.angle_beta   90.00
_cell.angle_gamma   90.00
#
_symmetry.space_group_name_H-M   'P 1'
#
loop_
_entity.id
_entity.type
_entity.pdbx_description
1 polymer ?
#
loop_
_entity_poly.entity_id
_entity_poly.type
_entity_poly.pdbx_seq_one_letter_code
_entity_poly.pdbx_strand_id
1 'polypeptide(L)'
;MREIDNICRLLDKGENDKAIRLLNIQINTHEADDKLYYMRGNAYFKSGNWQYAMEDYMQAISINAESPAAEAIKMARNILEFYNKEIFCQ
;
A
#
# COMPACT_ATOMS: atom_id res chain seq x y z
N MET A 1 6.21 12.31 13.74
CA MET A 1 7.53 11.87 13.20
C MET A 1 8.05 10.56 13.80
N ARG A 2 7.95 10.28 15.12
CA ARG A 2 8.46 9.01 15.70
C ARG A 2 7.75 7.74 15.21
N GLU A 3 6.45 7.81 14.96
CA GLU A 3 5.64 6.64 14.59
C GLU A 3 5.92 6.17 13.15
N ILE A 4 6.16 7.09 12.21
CA ILE A 4 6.51 6.75 10.82
C ILE A 4 7.88 6.09 10.72
N ASP A 5 8.87 6.52 11.52
CA ASP A 5 10.19 5.86 11.58
C ASP A 5 10.06 4.41 12.05
N ASN A 6 9.18 4.15 13.02
CA ASN A 6 8.89 2.81 13.50
C ASN A 6 8.25 1.94 12.42
N ILE A 7 7.30 2.49 11.64
CA ILE A 7 6.67 1.80 10.52
C ILE A 7 7.71 1.44 9.44
N CYS A 8 8.59 2.39 9.07
CA CYS A 8 9.66 2.13 8.10
C CYS A 8 10.57 0.98 8.54
N ARG A 9 10.95 0.92 9.83
CA ARG A 9 11.73 -0.19 10.38
C ARG A 9 11.00 -1.53 10.33
N LEU A 10 9.69 -1.54 10.55
CA LEU A 10 8.89 -2.77 10.46
C LEU A 10 8.82 -3.28 9.02
N LEU A 11 8.65 -2.40 8.04
CA LEU A 11 8.64 -2.74 6.62
C LEU A 11 10.01 -3.22 6.10
N ASP A 12 11.10 -2.73 6.69
CA ASP A 12 12.45 -3.20 6.42
C ASP A 12 12.69 -4.60 7.00
N LYS A 13 12.15 -4.86 8.20
CA LYS A 13 12.16 -6.18 8.85
C LYS A 13 11.20 -7.20 8.22
N GLY A 14 10.35 -6.79 7.28
CA GLY A 14 9.31 -7.65 6.69
C GLY A 14 8.10 -7.90 7.61
N GLU A 15 7.98 -7.17 8.72
CA GLU A 15 6.88 -7.27 9.69
C GLU A 15 5.67 -6.45 9.20
N ASN A 16 5.17 -6.82 8.03
CA ASN A 16 4.15 -6.05 7.30
C ASN A 16 2.84 -5.95 8.09
N ASP A 17 2.40 -7.00 8.77
CA ASP A 17 1.18 -7.00 9.59
C ASP A 17 1.22 -5.96 10.72
N LYS A 18 2.36 -5.85 11.40
CA LYS A 18 2.56 -4.86 12.47
C LYS A 18 2.58 -3.45 11.88
N ALA A 19 3.26 -3.27 10.74
CA ALA A 19 3.28 -2.00 10.02
C ALA A 19 1.87 -1.56 9.62
N ILE A 20 1.06 -2.46 9.07
CA ILE A 20 -0.34 -2.20 8.67
C ILE A 20 -1.19 -1.78 9.87
N ARG A 21 -1.06 -2.47 11.02
CA ARG A 21 -1.80 -2.11 12.24
C ARG A 21 -1.46 -0.69 12.71
N LEU A 22 -0.18 -0.33 12.73
CA LEU A 22 0.24 1.02 13.09
C LEU A 22 -0.26 2.05 12.09
N LEU A 23 -0.17 1.76 10.79
CA LEU A 23 -0.70 2.63 9.73
C LEU A 23 -2.21 2.85 9.86
N ASN A 24 -2.98 1.81 10.22
CA ASN A 24 -4.42 1.96 10.47
C ASN A 24 -4.71 2.89 11.65
N ILE A 25 -3.93 2.79 12.73
CA ILE A 25 -4.07 3.72 13.86
C ILE A 25 -3.75 5.13 13.40
N GLN A 26 -2.64 5.32 12.68
CA GLN A 26 -2.23 6.63 12.18
C GLN A 26 -3.28 7.25 11.26
N ILE A 27 -3.85 6.48 10.32
CA ILE A 27 -4.91 6.94 9.41
C ILE A 27 -6.18 7.35 10.17
N ASN A 28 -6.49 6.70 11.29
CA ASN A 28 -7.65 7.06 12.11
C ASN A 28 -7.39 8.25 13.05
N THR A 29 -6.14 8.43 13.49
CA THR A 29 -5.77 9.50 14.45
C THR A 29 -5.32 10.79 13.78
N HIS A 30 -4.68 10.69 12.62
CA HIS A 30 -4.23 11.82 11.81
C HIS A 30 -5.19 12.03 10.65
N GLU A 31 -5.24 13.28 10.17
CA GLU A 31 -5.92 13.64 8.94
C GLU A 31 -5.39 12.78 7.77
N ALA A 32 -6.28 12.41 6.86
CA ALA A 32 -6.01 11.53 5.74
C ALA A 32 -4.84 12.07 4.87
N ASP A 33 -3.65 11.51 5.03
CA ASP A 33 -2.44 11.85 4.27
C ASP A 33 -2.18 10.77 3.21
N ASP A 34 -1.92 11.21 1.97
CA ASP A 34 -1.61 10.31 0.85
C ASP A 34 -0.43 9.38 1.15
N LYS A 35 0.55 9.85 1.93
CA LYS A 35 1.72 9.05 2.33
C LYS A 35 1.35 7.87 3.21
N LEU A 36 0.37 8.02 4.10
CA LEU A 36 -0.05 6.92 4.99
C LEU A 36 -0.72 5.80 4.18
N TYR A 37 -1.60 6.17 3.25
CA TYR A 37 -2.22 5.22 2.33
C TYR A 37 -1.17 4.58 1.41
N TYR A 38 -0.23 5.36 0.88
CA TYR A 38 0.88 4.83 0.08
C TYR A 38 1.75 3.81 0.85
N MET A 39 2.11 4.12 2.10
CA MET A 39 2.88 3.21 2.95
C MET A 39 2.12 1.92 3.29
N ARG A 40 0.79 2.01 3.51
CA ARG A 40 -0.07 0.84 3.77
C ARG A 40 -0.22 -0.02 2.53
N GLY A 41 -0.40 0.61 1.37
CA GLY A 41 -0.39 -0.05 0.08
C GLY A 41 0.91 -0.80 -0.17
N ASN A 42 2.06 -0.17 0.11
CA ASN A 42 3.38 -0.82 0.00
C ASN A 42 3.52 -2.02 0.94
N ALA A 43 2.97 -1.94 2.16
CA ALA A 43 2.97 -3.05 3.11
C ALA A 43 2.15 -4.24 2.57
N TYR A 44 0.95 -3.99 2.05
CA TYR A 44 0.13 -5.02 1.42
C TYR A 44 0.77 -5.59 0.16
N PHE A 45 1.39 -4.74 -0.67
CA PHE A 45 2.14 -5.12 -1.86
C PHE A 45 3.25 -6.10 -1.48
N LYS A 46 4.06 -5.79 -0.47
CA LYS A 46 5.09 -6.71 0.03
C LYS A 46 4.53 -8.01 0.63
N SER A 47 3.31 -7.99 1.16
CA SER A 47 2.62 -9.20 1.65
C SER A 47 1.96 -10.03 0.54
N GLY A 48 2.03 -9.60 -0.73
CA GLY A 48 1.37 -10.28 -1.85
C GLY A 48 -0.14 -9.97 -1.97
N ASN A 49 -0.66 -9.08 -1.13
CA ASN A 49 -2.06 -8.65 -1.14
C ASN A 49 -2.26 -7.49 -2.13
N TRP A 50 -2.09 -7.78 -3.43
CA TRP A 50 -2.10 -6.76 -4.49
C TRP A 50 -3.44 -6.01 -4.58
N GLN A 51 -4.55 -6.70 -4.31
CA GLN A 51 -5.88 -6.10 -4.33
C GLN A 51 -6.02 -4.97 -3.29
N TYR A 52 -5.68 -5.26 -2.03
CA TYR A 52 -5.70 -4.28 -0.95
C TYR A 52 -4.65 -3.18 -1.17
N ALA A 53 -3.49 -3.53 -1.74
CA ALA A 53 -2.49 -2.53 -2.12
C ALA A 53 -3.05 -1.53 -3.14
N MET A 54 -3.77 -2.01 -4.16
CA MET A 54 -4.40 -1.16 -5.17
C MET A 54 -5.45 -0.22 -4.56
N GLU A 55 -6.32 -0.72 -3.69
CA GLU A 55 -7.31 0.12 -2.99
C GLU A 55 -6.64 1.25 -2.21
N ASP A 56 -5.58 0.95 -1.47
CA ASP A 56 -4.82 1.94 -0.73
C ASP A 56 -4.13 2.96 -1.64
N TYR A 57 -3.54 2.51 -2.75
CA TYR A 57 -2.96 3.44 -3.72
C TYR A 57 -4.02 4.33 -4.36
N MET A 58 -5.23 3.81 -4.64
CA MET A 58 -6.32 4.64 -5.16
C MET A 58 -6.71 5.75 -4.17
N GLN A 59 -6.77 5.44 -2.88
CA GLN A 59 -7.06 6.44 -1.84
C GLN A 59 -5.97 7.50 -1.77
N ALA A 60 -4.69 7.09 -1.82
CA ALA A 60 -3.57 8.01 -1.88
C ALA A 60 -3.64 8.95 -3.09
N ILE A 61 -3.94 8.40 -4.28
CA ILE A 61 -4.09 9.17 -5.53
C ILE A 61 -5.29 10.13 -5.48
N SER A 62 -6.39 9.71 -4.84
CA SER A 62 -7.57 10.56 -4.66
C SER A 62 -7.31 11.75 -3.75
N ILE A 63 -6.38 11.63 -2.80
CA ILE A 63 -5.95 12.72 -1.92
C ILE A 63 -4.93 13.59 -2.65
N ASN A 64 -3.94 12.95 -3.28
CA ASN A 64 -2.86 13.60 -4.01
C ASN A 64 -2.57 12.85 -5.31
N ALA A 65 -2.99 13.43 -6.43
CA ALA A 65 -2.80 12.82 -7.75
C ALA A 65 -1.32 12.70 -8.16
N GLU A 66 -0.43 13.50 -7.56
CA GLU A 66 1.02 13.47 -7.78
C GLU A 66 1.75 12.53 -6.80
N SER A 67 1.01 11.80 -5.97
CA SER A 67 1.59 10.83 -5.03
C SER A 67 2.31 9.70 -5.78
N PRO A 68 3.44 9.18 -5.27
CA PRO A 68 4.12 8.00 -5.83
C PRO A 68 3.22 6.76 -5.95
N ALA A 69 2.10 6.75 -5.24
CA ALA A 69 1.05 5.75 -5.36
C ALA A 69 0.54 5.56 -6.82
N ALA A 70 0.57 6.60 -7.65
CA ALA A 70 0.16 6.54 -9.06
C ALA A 70 1.03 5.60 -9.90
N GLU A 71 2.32 5.47 -9.58
CA GLU A 71 3.21 4.51 -10.23
C GLU A 71 3.09 3.12 -9.58
N ALA A 72 2.97 3.07 -8.26
CA ALA A 72 2.86 1.81 -7.52
C ALA A 72 1.58 1.02 -7.87
N ILE A 73 0.44 1.70 -8.07
CA ILE A 73 -0.81 1.05 -8.49
C ILE A 73 -0.68 0.39 -9.86
N LYS A 74 0.07 0.99 -10.79
CA LYS A 74 0.32 0.41 -12.12
C LYS A 74 1.13 -0.87 -11.99
N MET A 75 2.14 -0.89 -11.12
CA MET A 75 2.92 -2.10 -10.83
C MET A 75 2.04 -3.20 -10.23
N ALA A 76 1.22 -2.88 -9.22
CA ALA A 76 0.31 -3.83 -8.59
C ALA A 76 -0.71 -4.39 -9.60
N ARG A 77 -1.26 -3.52 -10.45
CA ARG A 77 -2.17 -3.90 -11.53
C ARG A 77 -1.50 -4.84 -12.54
N ASN A 78 -0.30 -4.51 -13.01
CA ASN A 78 0.43 -5.34 -13.97
C ASN A 78 0.69 -6.76 -13.40
N ILE A 79 1.05 -6.84 -12.12
CA ILE A 79 1.23 -8.12 -11.42
C ILE A 79 -0.09 -8.88 -11.39
N LEU A 80 -1.18 -8.24 -10.95
CA LEU A 80 -2.50 -8.87 -10.89
C LEU A 80 -3.02 -9.30 -12.28
N GLU A 81 -2.79 -8.48 -13.31
CA GLU A 81 -3.15 -8.80 -14.70
C GLU A 81 -2.35 -9.98 -15.23
N PHE A 82 -1.06 -10.10 -14.89
CA PHE A 82 -0.25 -11.27 -15.23
C PHE A 82 -0.84 -12.54 -14.60
N TYR A 83 -1.12 -12.52 -13.29
CA TYR A 83 -1.71 -13.66 -12.58
C TYR A 83 -3.13 -14.01 -13.06
N ASN A 84 -3.97 -13.01 -13.35
CA ASN A 84 -5.35 -13.24 -13.81
C ASN A 84 -5.41 -13.72 -15.27
N LYS A 85 -4.43 -13.35 -16.12
CA LYS A 85 -4.38 -13.78 -17.52
C LYS A 85 -4.09 -15.27 -17.65
N GLU A 86 -3.34 -15.86 -16.72
CA GLU A 86 -3.10 -17.32 -16.66
C GLU A 86 -4.37 -18.12 -16.28
N ILE A 87 -5.39 -17.48 -15.69
CA ILE A 87 -6.65 -18.12 -15.28
C ILE A 87 -7.70 -18.12 -16.42
N PHE A 88 -7.57 -17.27 -17.44
CA PHE A 88 -8.54 -17.14 -18.54
C PHE A 88 -8.13 -17.84 -19.86
N CYS A 89 -7.08 -18.65 -19.86
CA CYS A 89 -6.77 -19.55 -20.97
C CYS A 89 -7.33 -20.96 -20.72
N GLN A 90 -8.65 -21.12 -20.82
CA GLN A 90 -9.30 -22.42 -21.00
C GLN A 90 -10.43 -22.31 -22.02
#